data_AF-A0A9E4TAA1-F1
#
_entry.id   AF-A0A9E4TAA1-F1
#
_cell.length_a   1.000
_cell.length_b   1.000
_cell.length_c   1.000
_cell.angle_alpha   90.00
_cell.angle_beta   90.00
_cell.angle_gamma   90.00
#
_symmetry.space_group_name_H-M   'P 1'
#
loop_
_entity.id
_entity.type
_entity.pdbx_description
1 polymer ?
#
loop_
_entity_poly.entity_id
_entity_poly.type
_entity_poly.pdbx_seq_one_letter_code
_entity_poly.pdbx_strand_id
1 'polypeptide(L)'
;DTMETPFGAMPGGNFIMIPITDMIIHRWDLAKATGQDATIDNALAEIGLAALTPALSGGRDGAFFGPEVTVPATASAQDRLLGLSGRTP
;
A
#
# COMPACT_ATOMS: atom_id res chain seq x y z
N ASP A 1 20.72 1.22 9.57
CA ASP A 1 21.21 2.38 8.81
C ASP A 1 20.07 3.12 8.12
N THR A 2 20.13 4.45 8.14
CA THR A 2 19.19 5.38 7.48
C THR A 2 19.68 5.69 6.07
N MET A 3 18.76 5.80 5.12
CA MET A 3 19.05 6.10 3.71
C MET A 3 18.10 7.17 3.18
N GLU A 4 18.56 7.95 2.20
CA GLU A 4 17.72 8.87 1.43
C GLU A 4 16.84 8.08 0.46
N THR A 5 15.54 8.42 0.41
CA THR A 5 14.55 7.75 -0.43
C THR A 5 13.63 8.79 -1.09
N PRO A 6 12.84 8.40 -2.11
CA PRO A 6 11.80 9.28 -2.65
C PRO A 6 10.74 9.73 -1.64
N PHE A 7 10.65 9.08 -0.48
CA PHE A 7 9.72 9.37 0.61
C PHE A 7 10.39 10.12 1.79
N GLY A 8 11.63 10.57 1.60
CA GLY A 8 12.48 11.17 2.64
C GLY A 8 13.44 10.18 3.31
N ALA A 9 14.29 10.69 4.20
CA ALA A 9 15.27 9.90 4.92
C ALA A 9 14.59 8.93 5.90
N MET A 10 14.88 7.63 5.79
CA MET A 10 14.32 6.60 6.67
C MET A 10 15.23 5.38 6.83
N PRO A 11 15.04 4.54 7.86
CA PRO A 11 15.75 3.26 7.97
C PRO A 11 15.53 2.39 6.73
N GLY A 12 16.57 1.75 6.21
CA GLY A 12 16.45 0.90 5.01
C GLY A 12 15.45 -0.25 5.18
N GLY A 13 15.32 -0.76 6.42
CA GLY A 13 14.30 -1.77 6.77
C GLY A 13 12.85 -1.26 6.67
N ASN A 14 12.63 0.05 6.79
CA ASN A 14 11.31 0.63 6.55
C ASN A 14 11.11 0.84 5.04
N PHE A 15 12.15 1.32 4.35
CA PHE A 15 12.08 1.54 2.90
C PHE A 15 11.77 0.25 2.13
N ILE A 16 12.39 -0.89 2.47
CA ILE A 16 12.17 -2.16 1.77
C ILE A 16 10.72 -2.65 1.86
N MET A 17 9.96 -2.22 2.87
CA MET A 17 8.56 -2.60 3.01
C MET A 17 7.64 -1.91 1.99
N ILE A 18 8.06 -0.76 1.45
CA ILE A 18 7.30 -0.04 0.42
C ILE A 18 7.20 -0.85 -0.88
N PRO A 19 8.30 -1.27 -1.55
CA PRO A 19 8.22 -2.07 -2.78
C PRO A 19 7.62 -3.46 -2.53
N ILE A 20 7.76 -4.04 -1.33
CA ILE A 20 7.06 -5.28 -0.97
C ILE A 20 5.54 -5.06 -1.00
N THR A 21 5.06 -3.95 -0.43
CA THR A 21 3.64 -3.60 -0.41
C THR A 21 3.12 -3.28 -1.80
N ASP A 22 3.92 -2.59 -2.61
CA ASP A 22 3.62 -2.30 -4.01
C ASP A 22 3.37 -3.59 -4.81
N MET A 23 4.22 -4.61 -4.63
CA MET A 23 4.04 -5.91 -5.28
C MET A 23 2.75 -6.62 -4.86
N ILE A 24 2.34 -6.50 -3.60
CA ILE A 24 1.07 -7.05 -3.09
C ILE A 24 -0.13 -6.37 -3.78
N ILE A 25 -0.10 -5.04 -3.87
CA ILE A 25 -1.17 -4.24 -4.51
C ILE A 25 -1.23 -4.54 -6.01
N HIS A 26 -0.09 -4.61 -6.69
CA HIS A 26 -0.06 -4.89 -8.13
C HIS A 26 -0.45 -6.32 -8.49
N ARG A 27 -0.20 -7.29 -7.60
CA ARG A 27 -0.80 -8.63 -7.73
C ARG A 27 -2.34 -8.53 -7.70
N TRP A 28 -2.90 -7.74 -6.78
CA TRP A 28 -4.35 -7.51 -6.71
C TRP A 28 -4.87 -6.84 -7.99
N ASP A 29 -4.19 -5.80 -8.47
CA ASP A 29 -4.56 -5.08 -9.71
C ASP A 29 -4.67 -6.07 -10.88
N LEU A 30 -3.65 -6.93 -11.06
CA LEU A 30 -3.61 -7.91 -12.14
C LEU A 30 -4.68 -9.00 -11.98
N ALA A 31 -4.88 -9.51 -10.76
CA ALA A 31 -5.90 -10.53 -10.49
C ALA A 31 -7.31 -10.01 -10.81
N LYS A 32 -7.64 -8.78 -10.37
CA LYS A 32 -8.91 -8.12 -10.71
C LYS A 32 -9.07 -7.92 -12.21
N ALA A 33 -8.05 -7.39 -12.89
CA ALA A 33 -8.10 -7.10 -14.32
C ALA A 33 -8.27 -8.36 -15.19
N THR A 34 -7.82 -9.51 -14.70
CA THR A 34 -7.88 -10.80 -15.41
C THR A 34 -8.98 -11.73 -14.91
N GLY A 35 -9.81 -11.29 -13.96
CA GLY A 35 -10.91 -12.10 -13.40
C GLY A 35 -10.45 -13.27 -12.53
N GLN A 36 -9.24 -13.22 -11.99
CA GLN A 36 -8.71 -14.20 -11.03
C GLN A 36 -9.09 -13.84 -9.59
N ASP A 37 -8.80 -14.75 -8.65
CA ASP A 37 -8.96 -14.47 -7.23
C ASP A 37 -7.98 -13.38 -6.77
N ALA A 38 -8.54 -12.23 -6.43
CA ALA A 38 -7.83 -11.05 -5.97
C ALA A 38 -7.70 -10.99 -4.44
N THR A 39 -8.06 -12.03 -3.70
CA THR A 39 -7.93 -12.04 -2.24
C THR A 39 -6.46 -11.86 -1.82
N ILE A 40 -6.22 -10.87 -0.96
CA ILE A 40 -4.95 -10.62 -0.28
C ILE A 40 -5.04 -11.30 1.09
N ASP A 41 -3.98 -12.04 1.44
CA ASP A 41 -3.87 -12.60 2.79
C ASP A 41 -3.94 -11.49 3.84
N ASN A 42 -4.71 -11.72 4.90
CA ASN A 42 -4.99 -10.67 5.88
C ASN A 42 -3.71 -10.16 6.57
N ALA A 43 -2.73 -11.02 6.85
CA ALA A 43 -1.48 -10.60 7.46
C ALA A 43 -0.64 -9.74 6.49
N LEU A 44 -0.65 -10.07 5.20
CA LEU A 44 0.00 -9.26 4.17
C LEU A 44 -0.67 -7.89 4.02
N ALA A 45 -2.00 -7.82 4.09
CA ALA A 45 -2.73 -6.57 4.03
C ALA A 45 -2.41 -5.65 5.24
N GLU A 46 -2.36 -6.20 6.46
CA GLU A 46 -1.98 -5.47 7.67
C GLU A 46 -0.52 -4.99 7.62
N ILE A 47 0.40 -5.81 7.13
CA ILE A 47 1.80 -5.42 6.91
C ILE A 47 1.88 -4.25 5.92
N GLY A 48 1.12 -4.31 4.82
CA GLY A 48 1.07 -3.25 3.83
C GLY A 48 0.51 -1.93 4.40
N LEU A 49 -0.55 -2.01 5.21
CA LEU A 49 -1.12 -0.85 5.90
C LEU A 49 -0.09 -0.19 6.81
N ALA A 50 0.63 -0.98 7.61
CA ALA A 50 1.67 -0.48 8.51
C ALA A 50 2.84 0.14 7.73
N ALA A 51 3.19 -0.41 6.57
CA ALA A 51 4.27 0.10 5.72
C ALA A 51 3.90 1.43 5.04
N LEU A 52 2.67 1.56 4.52
CA LEU A 52 2.26 2.74 3.77
C LEU A 52 1.86 3.91 4.66
N THR A 53 1.24 3.67 5.82
CA THR A 53 0.72 4.74 6.70
C THR A 53 1.77 5.84 6.99
N PRO A 54 3.02 5.54 7.36
CA PRO A 54 4.06 6.55 7.58
C PRO A 54 4.54 7.24 6.30
N ALA A 55 4.42 6.56 5.15
CA ALA A 55 4.90 7.05 3.86
C ALA A 55 3.91 8.01 3.17
N LEU A 56 2.66 8.11 3.64
CA LEU A 56 1.60 8.88 2.97
C LEU A 56 1.89 10.37 2.84
N SER A 57 2.48 10.99 3.87
CA SER A 57 2.77 12.42 3.86
C SER A 57 3.80 12.79 2.78
N GLY A 58 4.77 11.93 2.50
CA GLY A 58 5.74 12.15 1.41
C GLY A 58 5.33 11.53 0.07
N GLY A 59 4.59 10.42 0.08
CA GLY A 59 4.25 9.64 -1.10
C GLY A 59 3.15 10.24 -1.97
N ARG A 60 2.18 10.96 -1.37
CA ARG A 60 1.13 11.65 -2.14
C ARG A 60 1.68 12.86 -2.88
N ASP A 61 2.58 13.62 -2.24
CA ASP A 61 3.24 14.78 -2.86
C ASP A 61 4.16 14.37 -4.03
N GLY A 62 4.74 13.17 -3.95
CA GLY A 62 5.53 12.55 -5.03
C GLY A 62 4.71 11.85 -6.12
N ALA A 63 3.37 11.88 -6.05
CA ALA A 63 2.45 11.20 -6.96
C ALA A 63 2.64 9.66 -7.08
N PHE A 64 3.19 9.02 -6.04
CA PHE A 64 3.37 7.56 -6.00
C PHE A 64 2.05 6.81 -5.69
N PHE A 65 1.09 7.47 -5.04
CA PHE A 65 -0.22 6.92 -4.71
C PHE A 65 -1.32 7.78 -5.33
N GLY A 66 -2.40 7.13 -5.79
CA GLY A 66 -3.62 7.83 -6.18
C GLY A 66 -4.31 8.49 -4.99
N PRO A 67 -5.33 9.36 -5.20
CA PRO A 67 -6.13 9.93 -4.12
C PRO A 67 -6.69 8.84 -3.21
N GLU A 68 -6.69 9.06 -1.90
CA GLU A 68 -7.26 8.09 -0.96
C GLU A 68 -8.73 7.82 -1.27
N VAL A 69 -9.10 6.54 -1.29
CA VAL A 69 -10.50 6.13 -1.35
C VAL A 69 -10.94 5.78 0.06
N THR A 70 -11.82 6.61 0.63
CA THR A 70 -12.36 6.39 1.97
C THR A 70 -13.20 5.12 2.02
N VAL A 71 -12.84 4.21 2.92
CA VAL A 71 -13.62 3.00 3.23
C VAL A 71 -14.12 3.06 4.68
N PRO A 72 -15.20 2.32 5.03
CA PRO A 72 -15.66 2.23 6.41
C PRO A 72 -14.56 1.75 7.35
N ALA A 73 -14.55 2.22 8.60
CA ALA A 73 -13.58 1.76 9.61
C ALA A 73 -13.69 0.26 9.92
N THR A 74 -14.85 -0.35 9.64
CA THR A 74 -15.12 -1.79 9.77
C THR A 74 -14.76 -2.60 8.52
N ALA A 75 -14.21 -1.97 7.48
CA ALA A 75 -13.77 -2.64 6.26
C ALA A 75 -12.58 -3.57 6.54
N SER A 76 -12.39 -4.54 5.66
CA SER A 76 -11.28 -5.50 5.78
C SER A 76 -9.92 -4.80 5.68
N ALA A 77 -8.85 -5.45 6.17
CA ALA A 77 -7.49 -4.93 6.03
C ALA A 77 -7.12 -4.73 4.54
N GLN A 78 -7.58 -5.63 3.67
CA GLN A 78 -7.41 -5.50 2.22
C GLN A 78 -8.05 -4.22 1.69
N ASP A 79 -9.33 -3.97 2.00
CA ASP A 79 -10.05 -2.80 1.46
C ASP A 79 -9.43 -1.50 1.97
N ARG A 80 -9.01 -1.49 3.23
CA ARG A 80 -8.29 -0.35 3.82
C ARG A 80 -6.95 -0.13 3.12
N LEU A 81 -6.16 -1.17 2.86
CA LEU A 81 -4.89 -1.07 2.14
C LEU A 81 -5.09 -0.52 0.72
N LEU A 82 -6.06 -1.08 0.00
CA LEU A 82 -6.39 -0.68 -1.36
C LEU A 82 -6.87 0.77 -1.40
N GLY A 83 -7.80 1.14 -0.52
CA GLY A 83 -8.28 2.51 -0.42
C GLY A 83 -7.17 3.50 -0.08
N LEU A 84 -6.27 3.13 0.84
CA LEU A 84 -5.09 3.93 1.20
C LEU A 84 -4.19 4.21 0.00
N SER A 85 -3.96 3.20 -0.83
CA SER A 85 -3.16 3.27 -2.06
C SER A 85 -3.87 3.91 -3.27
N GLY A 86 -5.14 4.32 -3.10
CA GLY A 86 -5.98 4.95 -4.10
C GLY A 86 -6.66 3.99 -5.09
N ARG A 87 -6.77 2.71 -4.74
CA ARG A 87 -7.59 1.73 -5.48
C ARG A 87 -9.02 1.74 -4.96
N THR A 88 -9.93 1.27 -5.81
CA THR A 88 -11.33 1.04 -5.45
C THR A 88 -11.55 -0.46 -5.24
N PRO A 89 -11.63 -0.95 -3.97
CA PRO A 89 -11.84 -2.37 -3.67
C PRO A 89 -13.15 -2.94 -4.25
#